data_AF-A0A136KQ14-F1
#
_entry.id   AF-A0A136KQ14-F1
#
_cell.length_a   1.000
_cell.length_b   1.000
_cell.length_c   1.000
_cell.angle_alpha   90.00
_cell.angle_beta   90.00
_cell.angle_gamma   90.00
#
_symmetry.space_group_name_H-M   'P 1'
#
loop_
_entity.id
_entity.type
_entity.pdbx_description
1 polymer ?
#
loop_
_entity_poly.entity_id
_entity_poly.type
_entity_poly.pdbx_seq_one_letter_code
_entity_poly.pdbx_strand_id
1 'polypeptide(L)'
;MEDKKLLLLKSLKSNIEEIIPSLDIAQVEIYGKKREDSLEFLTDELIMTVLILTNADGNLSTQELKLINDMRHVVYGYGIPDLKESDYFELCKRFLSSHNEKRMTIDHLPLCINLLVLYDKKHSTNFADKASVLFIQFAEALINIDKERHHIEEIIFLNFKETLEKRTP
;
A
#
# COMPACT_ATOMS: atom_id res chain seq x y z
N MET A 1 19.88 -10.15 10.07
CA MET A 1 18.46 -10.14 9.64
C MET A 1 17.85 -8.75 9.85
N GLU A 2 18.21 -8.05 10.94
CA GLU A 2 17.88 -6.63 11.17
C GLU A 2 18.32 -5.68 10.04
N ASP A 3 19.51 -5.85 9.47
CA ASP A 3 20.00 -4.95 8.41
C ASP A 3 19.13 -4.95 7.15
N LYS A 4 18.62 -6.12 6.74
CA LYS A 4 17.74 -6.23 5.56
C LYS A 4 16.38 -5.57 5.78
N LYS A 5 15.82 -5.71 7.00
CA LYS A 5 14.56 -5.08 7.38
C LYS A 5 14.70 -3.55 7.44
N LEU A 6 15.78 -3.06 8.04
CA LEU A 6 16.05 -1.62 8.11
C LEU A 6 16.26 -1.00 6.71
N LEU A 7 16.98 -1.70 5.82
CA LEU A 7 17.17 -1.26 4.43
C LEU A 7 15.85 -1.18 3.67
N LEU A 8 15.00 -2.20 3.80
CA LEU A 8 13.64 -2.19 3.23
C LEU A 8 12.84 -0.99 3.74
N LEU A 9 12.75 -0.80 5.06
CA LEU A 9 11.96 0.28 5.65
C LEU A 9 12.45 1.67 5.20
N LYS A 10 13.76 1.87 5.08
CA LYS A 10 14.35 3.10 4.53
C LYS A 10 14.01 3.28 3.06
N SER A 11 14.06 2.21 2.27
CA SER A 11 13.69 2.24 0.85
C SER A 11 12.22 2.60 0.67
N LEU A 12 11.31 1.96 1.41
CA LEU A 12 9.88 2.24 1.39
C LEU A 12 9.61 3.69 1.78
N LYS A 13 10.26 4.20 2.84
CA LYS A 13 10.14 5.61 3.25
C LYS A 13 10.57 6.56 2.13
N SER A 14 11.74 6.33 1.54
CA SER A 14 12.25 7.17 0.45
C SER A 14 11.29 7.20 -0.73
N ASN A 15 10.74 6.05 -1.11
CA ASN A 15 9.75 5.94 -2.18
C ASN A 15 8.45 6.69 -1.84
N ILE A 16 7.98 6.58 -0.59
CA ILE A 16 6.82 7.34 -0.10
C ILE A 16 7.10 8.83 -0.21
N GLU A 17 8.21 9.32 0.34
CA GLU A 17 8.60 10.74 0.29
C GLU A 17 8.69 11.29 -1.14
N GLU A 18 9.09 10.46 -2.11
CA GLU A 18 9.13 10.81 -3.53
C GLU A 18 7.74 10.87 -4.18
N ILE A 19 6.81 9.99 -3.80
CA ILE A 19 5.47 9.88 -4.41
C ILE A 19 4.51 10.96 -3.90
N ILE A 20 4.66 11.39 -2.65
CA ILE A 20 3.72 12.32 -1.99
C ILE A 20 3.52 13.63 -2.76
N PRO A 21 4.57 14.34 -3.21
CA PRO A 21 4.40 15.56 -4.00
C PRO A 21 3.62 15.33 -5.30
N SER A 22 3.86 14.19 -5.98
CA SER A 22 3.15 13.84 -7.21
C SER A 22 1.67 13.57 -6.96
N LEU A 23 1.32 12.93 -5.84
CA LEU A 23 -0.06 12.74 -5.43
C LEU A 23 -0.75 14.07 -5.12
N ASP A 24 -0.09 14.98 -4.40
CA ASP A 24 -0.65 16.30 -4.11
C ASP A 24 -0.96 17.07 -5.39
N ILE A 25 -0.03 17.08 -6.36
CA ILE A 25 -0.21 17.72 -7.66
C ILE A 25 -1.37 17.08 -8.43
N ALA A 26 -1.38 15.74 -8.53
CA ALA A 26 -2.41 15.02 -9.27
C ALA A 26 -3.82 15.23 -8.67
N GLN A 27 -3.95 15.25 -7.34
CA GLN A 27 -5.21 15.52 -6.65
C GLN A 27 -5.73 16.92 -7.00
N VAL A 28 -4.88 17.95 -6.88
CA VAL A 28 -5.27 19.34 -7.16
C VAL A 28 -5.68 19.52 -8.62
N GLU A 29 -4.95 18.92 -9.56
CA GLU A 29 -5.26 19.08 -10.98
C GLU A 29 -6.57 18.36 -11.37
N ILE A 30 -6.73 17.11 -10.92
CA ILE A 30 -7.87 16.27 -11.35
C ILE A 30 -9.16 16.67 -10.63
N TYR A 31 -9.07 17.08 -9.35
CA TYR A 31 -10.24 17.42 -8.53
C TYR A 31 -10.42 18.91 -8.26
N GLY A 32 -9.48 19.76 -8.68
CA GLY A 32 -9.48 21.20 -8.42
C GLY A 32 -9.04 21.59 -6.99
N LYS A 33 -8.86 20.62 -6.10
CA LYS A 33 -8.34 20.78 -4.73
C LYS A 33 -7.81 19.46 -4.20
N LYS A 34 -6.94 19.53 -3.18
CA LYS A 34 -6.54 18.35 -2.38
C LYS A 34 -7.77 17.79 -1.66
N ARG A 35 -8.11 16.53 -1.91
CA ARG A 35 -9.28 15.86 -1.31
C ARG A 35 -8.99 15.37 0.10
N GLU A 36 -7.78 14.88 0.30
CA GLU A 36 -7.30 14.28 1.55
C GLU A 36 -5.78 14.42 1.66
N ASP A 37 -5.22 14.21 2.84
CA ASP A 37 -3.78 14.23 2.99
C ASP A 37 -3.12 13.08 2.22
N SER A 38 -2.18 13.39 1.32
CA SER A 38 -1.58 12.37 0.45
C SER A 38 -0.81 11.30 1.21
N LEU A 39 -0.30 11.61 2.41
CA LEU A 39 0.41 10.62 3.23
C LEU A 39 -0.56 9.66 3.90
N GLU A 40 -1.65 10.20 4.43
CA GLU A 40 -2.78 9.40 4.94
C GLU A 40 -3.38 8.53 3.81
N PHE A 41 -3.66 9.13 2.66
CA PHE A 41 -4.20 8.44 1.49
C PHE A 41 -3.32 7.26 1.03
N LEU A 42 -2.02 7.50 0.84
CA LEU A 42 -1.10 6.43 0.43
C LEU A 42 -0.99 5.33 1.49
N THR A 43 -1.01 5.70 2.77
CA THR A 43 -0.95 4.73 3.87
C THR A 43 -2.21 3.87 3.93
N ASP A 44 -3.39 4.45 3.75
CA ASP A 44 -4.65 3.71 3.71
C ASP A 44 -4.67 2.69 2.57
N GLU A 45 -4.13 3.05 1.41
CA GLU A 45 -4.00 2.13 0.27
C GLU A 45 -2.94 1.03 0.52
N LEU A 46 -1.86 1.32 1.26
CA LEU A 46 -0.91 0.28 1.71
C LEU A 46 -1.56 -0.68 2.71
N ILE A 47 -2.39 -0.19 3.63
CA ILE A 47 -3.19 -1.04 4.53
C ILE A 47 -4.13 -1.92 3.71
N MET A 48 -4.80 -1.36 2.70
CA MET A 48 -5.65 -2.13 1.79
C MET A 48 -4.86 -3.25 1.07
N THR A 49 -3.60 -3.01 0.74
CA THR A 49 -2.73 -4.03 0.14
C THR A 49 -2.47 -5.18 1.12
N VAL A 50 -2.21 -4.90 2.40
CA VAL A 50 -2.12 -5.95 3.44
C VAL A 50 -3.36 -6.82 3.40
N LEU A 51 -4.54 -6.19 3.40
CA LEU A 51 -5.81 -6.92 3.43
C LEU A 51 -6.04 -7.77 2.20
N ILE A 52 -5.72 -7.28 1.00
CA ILE A 52 -5.86 -8.11 -0.21
C ILE A 52 -5.04 -9.39 -0.07
N LEU A 53 -3.81 -9.26 0.43
CA LEU A 53 -2.86 -10.36 0.54
C LEU A 53 -3.24 -11.33 1.67
N THR A 54 -3.63 -10.83 2.84
CA THR A 54 -3.92 -11.64 4.04
C THR A 54 -5.41 -12.00 4.19
N ASN A 55 -6.28 -11.60 3.27
CA ASN A 55 -7.69 -12.02 3.28
C ASN A 55 -7.87 -13.54 3.05
N ALA A 56 -6.81 -14.24 2.63
CA ALA A 56 -6.85 -15.68 2.35
C ALA A 56 -6.99 -16.55 3.60
N ASP A 57 -6.33 -16.20 4.70
CA ASP A 57 -6.30 -16.94 5.96
C ASP A 57 -7.08 -16.22 7.08
N GLY A 58 -7.43 -14.95 6.86
CA GLY A 58 -8.28 -14.14 7.71
C GLY A 58 -7.60 -13.62 8.98
N ASN A 59 -6.28 -13.80 9.10
CA ASN A 59 -5.49 -13.36 10.25
C ASN A 59 -4.25 -12.61 9.77
N LEU A 60 -3.66 -11.82 10.67
CA LEU A 60 -2.40 -11.15 10.43
C LEU A 60 -1.37 -11.72 11.41
N SER A 61 -0.25 -12.21 10.91
CA SER A 61 0.78 -12.78 11.76
C SER A 61 1.44 -11.71 12.63
N THR A 62 2.08 -12.14 13.73
CA THR A 62 2.78 -11.20 14.64
C THR A 62 3.94 -10.50 13.91
N GLN A 63 4.56 -11.17 12.94
CA GLN A 63 5.68 -10.69 12.17
C GLN A 63 5.23 -9.65 11.15
N GLU A 64 4.11 -9.90 10.46
CA GLU A 64 3.47 -8.96 9.54
C GLU A 64 3.00 -7.71 10.29
N LEU A 65 2.31 -7.90 11.41
CA LEU A 65 1.87 -6.82 12.30
C LEU A 65 3.06 -5.94 12.72
N LYS A 66 4.18 -6.57 13.10
CA LYS A 66 5.41 -5.84 13.46
C LYS A 66 5.99 -5.08 12.26
N LEU A 67 6.00 -5.64 11.06
CA LEU A 67 6.48 -4.94 9.86
C LEU A 67 5.64 -3.69 9.57
N ILE A 68 4.32 -3.78 9.69
CA ILE A 68 3.44 -2.66 9.41
C ILE A 68 3.61 -1.56 10.47
N ASN A 69 3.69 -1.91 11.76
CA ASN A 69 3.97 -0.93 12.80
C ASN A 69 5.34 -0.27 12.64
N ASP A 70 6.38 -1.04 12.31
CA ASP A 70 7.71 -0.48 12.01
C ASP A 70 7.65 0.52 10.84
N MET A 71 6.88 0.21 9.78
CA MET A 71 6.64 1.13 8.66
C MET A 71 5.95 2.41 9.14
N ARG A 72 4.84 2.28 9.88
CA ARG A 72 4.07 3.41 10.41
C ARG A 72 4.96 4.32 11.26
N HIS A 73 5.83 3.78 12.11
CA HIS A 73 6.77 4.60 12.89
C HIS A 73 7.84 5.28 12.04
N VAL A 74 8.29 4.63 10.98
CA VAL A 74 9.25 5.23 10.04
C VAL A 74 8.62 6.40 9.27
N VAL A 75 7.33 6.31 8.94
CA VAL A 75 6.58 7.34 8.20
C VAL A 75 6.06 8.45 9.09
N TYR A 76 5.30 8.13 10.14
CA TYR A 76 4.63 9.10 11.02
C TYR A 76 5.46 9.48 12.25
N GLY A 77 6.56 8.78 12.51
CA GLY A 77 7.40 8.94 13.69
C GLY A 77 7.06 7.94 14.80
N TYR A 78 7.99 7.79 15.75
CA TYR A 78 7.88 6.83 16.86
C TYR A 78 6.89 7.24 17.99
N GLY A 79 6.17 8.35 17.82
CA GLY A 79 5.22 8.88 18.81
C GLY A 79 3.78 8.40 18.66
N ILE A 80 3.45 7.72 17.57
CA ILE A 80 2.12 7.13 17.35
C ILE A 80 2.01 5.78 18.06
N PRO A 81 0.82 5.35 18.51
CA PRO A 81 0.65 4.02 19.08
C PRO A 81 0.76 2.92 18.02
N ASP A 82 1.30 1.78 18.43
CA ASP A 82 1.22 0.53 17.68
C ASP A 82 -0.23 0.15 17.44
N LEU A 83 -0.53 -0.31 16.23
CA LEU A 83 -1.78 -1.00 15.95
C LEU A 83 -1.72 -2.40 16.55
N LYS A 84 -2.86 -2.84 17.08
CA LYS A 84 -3.15 -4.23 17.45
C LYS A 84 -3.91 -4.91 16.31
N GLU A 85 -3.90 -6.23 16.29
CA GLU A 85 -4.68 -7.03 15.33
C GLU A 85 -6.17 -6.61 15.27
N SER A 86 -6.78 -6.33 16.43
CA SER A 86 -8.15 -5.82 16.52
C SER A 86 -8.33 -4.46 15.83
N ASP A 87 -7.32 -3.60 15.90
CA ASP A 87 -7.36 -2.25 15.33
C ASP A 87 -7.29 -2.33 13.81
N TYR A 88 -6.54 -3.29 13.25
CA TYR A 88 -6.59 -3.59 11.82
C TYR A 88 -7.98 -4.00 11.42
N PHE A 89 -8.57 -5.00 12.08
CA PHE A 89 -9.91 -5.48 11.73
C PHE A 89 -10.98 -4.37 11.79
N GLU A 90 -10.83 -3.42 12.71
CA GLU A 90 -11.70 -2.26 12.82
C GLU A 90 -11.43 -1.21 11.72
N LEU A 91 -10.18 -0.91 11.39
CA LEU A 91 -9.80 -0.09 10.23
C LEU A 91 -10.34 -0.71 8.93
N CYS A 92 -10.27 -2.04 8.80
CA CYS A 92 -10.83 -2.79 7.67
C CYS A 92 -12.34 -2.62 7.58
N LYS A 93 -13.05 -2.81 8.69
CA LYS A 93 -14.51 -2.65 8.74
C LYS A 93 -14.91 -1.23 8.36
N ARG A 94 -14.20 -0.21 8.87
CA ARG A 94 -14.45 1.19 8.52
C ARG A 94 -14.22 1.44 7.03
N PHE A 95 -13.15 0.88 6.47
CA PHE A 95 -12.82 1.03 5.05
C PHE A 95 -13.80 0.32 4.12
N LEU A 96 -14.17 -0.92 4.45
CA LEU A 96 -15.21 -1.67 3.72
C LEU A 96 -16.55 -0.97 3.75
N SER A 97 -16.89 -0.35 4.89
CA SER A 97 -18.12 0.42 5.06
C SER A 97 -18.11 1.76 4.33
N SER A 98 -16.93 2.34 4.06
CA SER A 98 -16.77 3.56 3.27
C SER A 98 -16.67 3.29 1.76
N HIS A 99 -16.46 2.03 1.37
CA HIS A 99 -16.29 1.59 -0.02
C HIS A 99 -17.22 0.44 -0.39
N ASN A 100 -18.51 0.57 -0.06
CA ASN A 100 -19.56 -0.46 -0.23
C ASN A 100 -19.68 -1.03 -1.66
N GLU A 101 -19.18 -0.32 -2.67
CA GLU A 101 -19.22 -0.73 -4.08
C GLU A 101 -17.93 -1.40 -4.58
N LYS A 102 -16.83 -1.30 -3.83
CA LYS A 102 -15.56 -1.93 -4.21
C LYS A 102 -15.55 -3.37 -3.74
N ARG A 103 -15.63 -4.31 -4.69
CA ARG A 103 -15.18 -5.67 -4.39
C ARG A 103 -13.68 -5.62 -4.13
N MET A 104 -13.24 -6.06 -2.96
CA MET A 104 -11.83 -6.32 -2.69
C MET A 104 -11.44 -7.57 -3.50
N THR A 105 -11.09 -7.36 -4.76
CA THR A 105 -10.75 -8.41 -5.70
C THR A 105 -9.27 -8.36 -6.04
N ILE A 106 -8.74 -9.49 -6.51
CA ILE A 106 -7.33 -9.66 -6.87
C ILE A 106 -6.85 -8.72 -7.99
N ASP A 107 -7.77 -8.09 -8.72
CA ASP A 107 -7.54 -7.08 -9.76
C ASP A 107 -7.64 -5.64 -9.22
N HIS A 108 -7.62 -5.47 -7.91
CA HIS A 108 -7.63 -4.16 -7.29
C HIS A 108 -6.37 -3.36 -7.63
N LEU A 109 -6.60 -2.21 -8.26
CA LEU A 109 -5.58 -1.18 -8.46
C LEU A 109 -5.78 -0.09 -7.40
N PRO A 110 -4.78 0.19 -6.55
CA PRO A 110 -4.84 1.28 -5.58
C PRO A 110 -5.31 2.59 -6.20
N LEU A 111 -6.19 3.31 -5.50
CA LEU A 111 -6.76 4.56 -6.01
C LEU A 111 -5.69 5.61 -6.27
N CYS A 112 -4.66 5.65 -5.44
CA CYS A 112 -3.55 6.57 -5.62
C CYS A 112 -2.80 6.29 -6.94
N ILE A 113 -2.65 5.01 -7.33
CA ILE A 113 -2.07 4.64 -8.63
C ILE A 113 -3.01 5.03 -9.77
N ASN A 114 -4.31 4.77 -9.65
CA ASN A 114 -5.30 5.20 -10.66
C ASN A 114 -5.24 6.71 -10.92
N LEU A 115 -5.13 7.51 -9.85
CA LEU A 115 -4.98 8.96 -9.94
C LEU A 115 -3.71 9.34 -10.70
N LEU A 116 -2.58 8.72 -10.38
CA LEU A 116 -1.30 8.97 -11.05
C LEU A 116 -1.31 8.52 -12.52
N VAL A 117 -1.98 7.42 -12.86
CA VAL A 117 -2.15 7.00 -14.27
C VAL A 117 -2.89 8.07 -15.08
N LEU A 118 -3.93 8.69 -14.51
CA LEU A 118 -4.66 9.77 -15.18
C LEU A 118 -3.78 11.01 -15.36
N TYR A 119 -2.89 11.29 -14.41
CA TYR A 119 -1.94 12.38 -14.48
C TYR A 119 -0.84 12.12 -15.52
N ASP A 120 -0.18 10.97 -15.47
CA ASP A 120 0.92 10.58 -16.37
C ASP A 120 0.51 10.62 -17.85
N LYS A 121 -0.73 10.20 -18.17
CA LYS A 121 -1.31 10.29 -19.52
C LYS A 121 -1.34 11.70 -20.11
N LYS A 122 -1.41 12.73 -19.26
CA LYS A 122 -1.45 14.13 -19.69
C LYS A 122 -0.07 14.79 -19.70
N HIS A 123 0.82 14.37 -18.79
CA HIS A 123 2.06 15.09 -18.48
C HIS A 123 3.35 14.39 -18.89
N SER A 124 3.27 13.20 -19.50
CA SER A 124 4.46 12.41 -19.88
C SER A 124 5.39 12.13 -18.69
N THR A 125 4.81 11.96 -17.51
CA THR A 125 5.48 11.54 -16.27
C THR A 125 5.32 10.02 -16.06
N ASN A 126 6.01 9.46 -15.06
CA ASN A 126 5.98 8.03 -14.74
C ASN A 126 5.71 7.76 -13.24
N PHE A 127 4.88 8.59 -12.62
CA PHE A 127 4.62 8.51 -11.18
C PHE A 127 3.82 7.25 -10.81
N ALA A 128 2.93 6.80 -11.68
CA ALA A 128 2.19 5.55 -11.49
C ALA A 128 3.13 4.33 -11.41
N ASP A 129 4.20 4.32 -12.19
CA ASP A 129 5.19 3.23 -12.19
C ASP A 129 5.96 3.20 -10.87
N LYS A 130 6.42 4.37 -10.42
CA LYS A 130 7.10 4.50 -9.12
C LYS A 130 6.21 4.06 -7.96
N ALA A 131 4.94 4.46 -7.99
CA ALA A 131 3.96 4.00 -7.02
C ALA A 131 3.78 2.49 -7.09
N SER A 132 3.61 1.91 -8.28
CA SER A 132 3.48 0.46 -8.46
C SER A 132 4.66 -0.31 -7.86
N VAL A 133 5.90 0.16 -8.07
CA VAL A 133 7.10 -0.42 -7.45
C VAL A 133 7.06 -0.38 -5.93
N LEU A 134 6.63 0.73 -5.32
CA LEU A 134 6.46 0.84 -3.87
C LEU A 134 5.48 -0.23 -3.34
N PHE A 135 4.32 -0.36 -3.99
CA PHE A 135 3.30 -1.34 -3.58
C PHE A 135 3.81 -2.78 -3.72
N ILE A 136 4.50 -3.11 -4.82
CA ILE A 136 5.09 -4.43 -5.04
C ILE A 136 6.14 -4.74 -3.97
N GLN A 137 7.06 -3.81 -3.68
CA GLN A 137 8.10 -4.00 -2.67
C GLN A 137 7.53 -4.20 -1.26
N PHE A 138 6.47 -3.45 -0.93
CA PHE A 138 5.78 -3.59 0.35
C PHE A 138 5.06 -4.95 0.46
N ALA A 139 4.30 -5.32 -0.58
CA ALA A 139 3.62 -6.61 -0.66
C ALA A 139 4.61 -7.79 -0.59
N GLU A 140 5.70 -7.72 -1.34
CA GLU A 140 6.75 -8.73 -1.33
C GLU A 140 7.40 -8.88 0.05
N ALA A 141 7.58 -7.77 0.78
CA ALA A 141 8.11 -7.82 2.13
C ALA A 141 7.17 -8.49 3.13
N LEU A 142 5.86 -8.23 3.02
CA LEU A 142 4.82 -8.86 3.83
C LEU A 142 4.84 -10.37 3.65
N ILE A 143 4.65 -10.87 2.42
CA ILE A 143 4.56 -12.32 2.15
C ILE A 143 5.84 -13.09 2.48
N ASN A 144 7.00 -12.41 2.53
CA ASN A 144 8.29 -13.05 2.79
C ASN A 144 8.70 -12.98 4.25
N ILE A 145 8.02 -12.19 5.09
CA ILE A 145 8.39 -12.05 6.50
C ILE A 145 7.98 -13.28 7.30
N ASP A 146 6.87 -13.91 6.92
CA ASP A 146 6.53 -15.26 7.35
C ASP A 146 7.14 -16.27 6.36
N LYS A 147 8.19 -16.95 6.81
CA LYS A 147 8.92 -17.93 5.97
C LYS A 147 8.08 -19.16 5.63
N GLU A 148 6.88 -19.28 6.20
CA GLU A 148 5.87 -20.27 5.90
C GLU A 148 4.91 -19.70 4.85
N ARG A 149 5.42 -19.44 3.64
CA ARG A 149 4.63 -18.92 2.51
C ARG A 149 3.31 -19.67 2.37
N HIS A 150 2.20 -19.01 2.70
CA HIS A 150 0.88 -19.51 2.40
C HIS A 150 0.72 -19.48 0.88
N HIS A 151 0.64 -20.66 0.25
CA HIS A 151 0.56 -20.80 -1.21
C HIS A 151 -0.54 -19.90 -1.83
N ILE A 152 -1.63 -19.65 -1.08
CA ILE A 152 -2.72 -18.79 -1.53
C ILE A 152 -2.30 -17.31 -1.58
N GLU A 153 -1.59 -16.81 -0.57
CA GLU A 153 -1.07 -15.43 -0.53
C GLU A 153 -0.08 -15.19 -1.66
N GLU A 154 0.76 -16.18 -1.99
CA GLU A 154 1.66 -16.08 -3.14
C GLU A 154 0.90 -15.96 -4.46
N ILE A 155 -0.16 -16.75 -4.66
CA ILE A 155 -1.02 -16.62 -5.85
C ILE A 155 -1.66 -15.24 -5.91
N ILE A 156 -2.18 -14.75 -4.78
CA ILE A 156 -2.80 -13.42 -4.71
C ILE A 156 -1.77 -12.33 -4.99
N PHE A 157 -0.57 -12.42 -4.42
CA PHE A 157 0.52 -11.50 -4.68
C PHE A 157 0.91 -11.47 -6.16
N LEU A 158 1.04 -12.64 -6.81
CA LEU A 158 1.35 -12.71 -8.23
C LEU A 158 0.27 -12.02 -9.08
N ASN A 159 -1.01 -12.24 -8.77
CA ASN A 159 -2.12 -11.56 -9.46
C ASN A 159 -2.12 -10.05 -9.23
N PHE A 160 -1.86 -9.61 -7.99
CA PHE A 160 -1.74 -8.19 -7.64
C PHE A 160 -0.59 -7.54 -8.41
N LYS A 161 0.58 -8.18 -8.42
CA LYS A 161 1.76 -7.74 -9.16
C LYS A 161 1.47 -7.62 -10.65
N GLU A 162 0.88 -8.64 -11.27
CA GLU A 162 0.48 -8.59 -12.69
C GLU A 162 -0.50 -7.45 -12.98
N THR A 163 -1.43 -7.17 -12.05
CA THR A 163 -2.40 -6.09 -12.20
C THR A 163 -1.70 -4.73 -12.20
N LEU A 164 -0.73 -4.52 -11.32
CA LEU A 164 0.04 -3.29 -11.27
C LEU A 164 0.90 -3.12 -12.54
N GLU A 165 1.63 -4.16 -12.94
CA GLU A 165 2.53 -4.13 -14.11
C GLU A 165 1.78 -3.95 -15.45
N LYS A 166 0.54 -4.44 -15.59
CA LYS A 166 -0.27 -4.25 -16.81
C LYS A 166 -0.81 -2.82 -16.97
N ARG A 167 -0.73 -1.99 -15.94
CA ARG A 167 -1.36 -0.66 -15.88
C ARG A 167 -0.38 0.50 -15.98
N THR A 168 0.91 0.21 -15.81
CA THR A 168 2.05 1.09 -16.07
C THR A 168 2.33 1.13 -17.59
N PRO A 169 2.34 2.31 -18.24
CA PRO A 169 2.46 2.46 -19.69
C PRO A 169 3.81 2.03 -20.30
#